data_AF-A0A960D6N7-F1
#
_entry.id   AF-A0A960D6N7-F1
#
_cell.length_a   1.000
_cell.length_b   1.000
_cell.length_c   1.000
_cell.angle_alpha   90.00
_cell.angle_beta   90.00
_cell.angle_gamma   90.00
#
_symmetry.space_group_name_H-M   'P 1'
#
loop_
_entity.id
_entity.type
_entity.pdbx_description
1 polymer ?
#
loop_
_entity_poly.entity_id
_entity_poly.type
_entity_poly.pdbx_seq_one_letter_code
_entity_poly.pdbx_strand_id
1 'polypeptide(L)'
;LTGGESVVIADWPEPSGMALDHAAAQRVADLQKLVTEIRRFRSDQGLADRQKVPARLTGVEPAGLAGHIPAVTALAWLTSPAADFGASAQVEVRLSAGTVNIELDTSGTVDVAAERRRLEKDLSAAQKELAGTAAKLDNAAFLAKAPADVVEKIR
;
A
#
# COMPACT_ATOMS: atom_id res chain seq x y z
N LEU A 1 1.63 -7.83 38.87
CA LEU A 1 1.35 -6.44 38.43
C LEU A 1 0.34 -5.69 39.31
N THR A 2 0.01 -6.17 40.51
CA THR A 2 -0.55 -5.32 41.58
C THR A 2 -0.03 -5.64 42.98
N GLY A 3 0.62 -6.80 43.19
CA GLY A 3 1.12 -7.22 44.51
C GLY A 3 0.02 -7.54 45.53
N GLY A 4 -1.26 -7.28 45.21
CA GLY A 4 -2.43 -7.56 46.06
C GLY A 4 -3.47 -8.45 45.36
N GLU A 5 -4.47 -8.89 46.14
CA GLU A 5 -5.47 -9.90 45.75
C GLU A 5 -6.47 -9.44 44.66
N SER A 6 -6.72 -8.13 44.55
CA SER A 6 -7.66 -7.58 43.56
C SER A 6 -7.32 -6.14 43.14
N VAL A 7 -7.56 -5.82 41.87
CA VAL A 7 -7.43 -4.44 41.31
C VAL A 7 -8.43 -3.48 41.96
N VAL A 8 -9.57 -3.99 42.48
CA VAL A 8 -10.65 -3.16 43.06
C VAL A 8 -10.23 -2.48 44.37
N ILE A 9 -9.21 -3.02 45.05
CA ILE A 9 -8.68 -2.50 46.31
C ILE A 9 -7.24 -1.97 46.18
N ALA A 10 -6.71 -1.89 44.96
CA ALA A 10 -5.36 -1.39 44.73
C ALA A 10 -5.34 0.15 44.79
N ASP A 11 -4.22 0.70 45.26
CA ASP A 11 -4.02 2.14 45.25
C ASP A 11 -4.04 2.68 43.82
N TRP A 12 -4.62 3.87 43.67
CA TRP A 12 -4.62 4.54 42.38
C TRP A 12 -3.18 4.92 41.99
N PRO A 13 -2.77 4.76 40.72
CA PRO A 13 -1.42 5.07 40.31
C PRO A 13 -1.13 6.57 40.48
N GLU A 14 -0.02 6.86 41.15
CA GLU A 14 0.53 8.20 41.26
C GLU A 14 1.55 8.47 40.13
N PRO A 15 1.77 9.74 39.76
CA PRO A 15 2.84 10.10 38.85
C PRO A 15 4.18 9.56 39.36
N SER A 16 4.92 8.87 38.50
CA SER A 16 6.19 8.22 38.87
C SER A 16 7.32 9.20 39.24
N GLY A 17 7.09 10.51 39.11
CA GLY A 17 8.11 11.55 39.27
C GLY A 17 9.19 11.57 38.17
N MET A 18 9.11 10.65 37.20
CA MET A 18 10.04 10.58 36.09
C MET A 18 9.74 11.70 35.08
N ALA A 19 10.78 12.43 34.68
CA ALA A 19 10.66 13.39 33.59
C ALA A 19 10.40 12.64 32.26
N LEU A 20 9.60 13.24 31.40
CA LEU A 20 9.34 12.69 30.08
C LEU A 20 10.61 12.73 29.23
N ASP A 21 11.01 11.57 28.70
CA ASP A 21 12.05 11.51 27.67
C ASP A 21 11.46 11.92 26.32
N HIS A 22 11.64 13.20 25.98
CA HIS A 22 11.18 13.76 24.71
C HIS A 22 11.87 13.13 23.50
N ALA A 23 13.13 12.68 23.62
CA ALA A 23 13.83 12.03 22.52
C ALA A 23 13.27 10.62 22.27
N ALA A 24 12.94 9.88 23.32
CA ALA A 24 12.23 8.61 23.20
C ALA A 24 10.82 8.81 22.63
N ALA A 25 10.07 9.80 23.12
CA ALA A 25 8.74 10.12 22.60
C ALA A 25 8.79 10.44 21.10
N GLN A 26 9.76 11.25 20.66
CA GLN A 26 9.93 11.57 19.24
C GLN A 26 10.31 10.34 18.41
N ARG A 27 11.21 9.47 18.89
CA ARG A 27 11.53 8.21 18.19
C ARG A 27 10.31 7.31 18.02
N VAL A 28 9.45 7.22 19.03
CA VAL A 28 8.20 6.45 18.94
C VAL A 28 7.24 7.08 17.93
N ALA A 29 7.11 8.41 17.92
CA ALA A 29 6.28 9.10 16.94
C ALA A 29 6.79 8.90 15.51
N ASP A 30 8.11 8.97 15.30
CA ASP A 30 8.75 8.74 14.00
C ASP A 30 8.56 7.30 13.52
N LEU A 31 8.68 6.32 14.43
CA LEU A 31 8.39 4.92 14.12
C LEU A 31 6.93 4.72 13.70
N GLN A 32 5.98 5.30 14.45
CA GLN A 32 4.56 5.22 14.12
C GLN A 32 4.27 5.84 12.76
N LYS A 33 4.87 6.99 12.47
CA LYS A 33 4.76 7.67 11.17
C LYS A 33 5.30 6.77 10.05
N LEU A 34 6.50 6.24 10.21
CA LEU A 34 7.13 5.34 9.22
C LEU A 34 6.25 4.12 8.93
N VAL A 35 5.78 3.42 9.96
CA VAL A 35 4.91 2.24 9.79
C VAL A 35 3.60 2.62 9.12
N THR A 36 3.01 3.76 9.48
CA THR A 36 1.74 4.24 8.89
C THR A 36 1.90 4.53 7.40
N GLU A 37 2.96 5.24 7.02
CA GLU A 37 3.24 5.55 5.62
C GLU A 37 3.53 4.29 4.80
N ILE A 38 4.28 3.32 5.35
CA ILE A 38 4.50 2.04 4.67
C ILE A 38 3.18 1.30 4.46
N ARG A 39 2.33 1.21 5.49
CA ARG A 39 1.02 0.52 5.38
C ARG A 39 0.09 1.20 4.37
N ARG A 40 0.06 2.53 4.38
CA ARG A 40 -0.69 3.32 3.40
C ARG A 40 -0.18 3.04 1.99
N PHE A 41 1.13 3.18 1.77
CA PHE A 41 1.75 2.93 0.47
C PHE A 41 1.46 1.51 -0.03
N ARG A 42 1.51 0.52 0.86
CA ARG A 42 1.14 -0.86 0.52
C ARG A 42 -0.30 -1.00 0.06
N SER A 43 -1.24 -0.36 0.74
CA SER A 43 -2.64 -0.33 0.33
C SER A 43 -2.79 0.35 -1.04
N ASP A 44 -2.06 1.43 -1.29
CA ASP A 44 -2.07 2.15 -2.57
C ASP A 44 -1.50 1.28 -3.70
N GLN A 45 -0.56 0.38 -3.40
CA GLN A 45 -0.05 -0.63 -4.34
C GLN A 45 -0.98 -1.85 -4.51
N GLY A 46 -2.16 -1.86 -3.89
CA GLY A 46 -3.14 -2.95 -4.03
C GLY A 46 -2.77 -4.24 -3.29
N LEU A 47 -1.85 -4.18 -2.33
CA LEU A 47 -1.44 -5.35 -1.54
C LEU A 47 -2.53 -5.76 -0.56
N ALA A 48 -2.76 -7.07 -0.41
CA ALA A 48 -3.71 -7.58 0.56
C ALA A 48 -3.26 -7.27 2.00
N ASP A 49 -4.23 -7.12 2.90
CA ASP A 49 -3.95 -6.91 4.32
C ASP A 49 -3.09 -8.06 4.86
N ARG A 50 -2.07 -7.71 5.66
CA ARG A 50 -1.11 -8.64 6.27
C ARG A 50 -0.25 -9.48 5.30
N GLN A 51 -0.37 -9.29 3.99
CA GLN A 51 0.51 -9.94 3.01
C GLN A 51 1.96 -9.56 3.30
N LYS A 52 2.86 -10.55 3.32
CA LYS A 52 4.29 -10.27 3.54
C LYS A 52 4.94 -9.88 2.22
N VAL A 53 5.75 -8.82 2.24
CA VAL A 53 6.39 -8.28 1.04
C VAL A 53 7.88 -8.05 1.30
N PRO A 54 8.78 -8.51 0.41
CA PRO A 54 10.19 -8.19 0.52
C PRO A 54 10.43 -6.69 0.45
N ALA A 55 11.28 -6.16 1.33
CA ALA A 55 11.56 -4.74 1.39
C ALA A 55 13.01 -4.44 1.76
N ARG A 56 13.54 -3.34 1.20
CA ARG A 56 14.82 -2.76 1.61
C ARG A 56 14.56 -1.38 2.20
N LEU A 57 15.05 -1.16 3.42
CA LEU A 57 15.00 0.15 4.07
C LEU A 57 16.40 0.75 4.12
N THR A 58 16.54 1.99 3.67
CA THR A 58 17.81 2.74 3.75
C THR A 58 17.58 4.08 4.46
N GLY A 59 18.60 4.62 5.10
CA GLY A 59 18.48 5.87 5.91
C GLY A 59 17.94 5.67 7.33
N VAL A 60 17.77 4.43 7.79
CA VAL A 60 17.24 4.10 9.13
C VAL A 60 18.21 4.44 10.27
N GLU A 61 19.52 4.24 10.11
CA GLU A 61 20.53 4.68 11.08
C GLU A 61 20.53 6.20 11.29
N PRO A 62 20.67 7.05 10.24
CA PRO A 62 20.58 8.50 10.40
C PRO A 62 19.26 8.99 11.02
N ALA A 63 18.16 8.29 10.75
CA ALA A 63 16.86 8.58 11.36
C ALA A 63 16.74 8.12 12.82
N GLY A 64 17.77 7.47 13.39
CA GLY A 64 17.77 7.00 14.78
C GLY A 64 16.87 5.78 15.04
N LEU A 65 16.54 5.00 13.99
CA LEU A 65 15.60 3.88 14.05
C LEU A 65 16.25 2.50 13.80
N ALA A 66 17.58 2.42 13.71
CA ALA A 66 18.35 1.19 13.52
C ALA A 66 17.88 0.03 14.42
N GLY A 67 17.83 0.28 15.74
CA GLY A 67 17.40 -0.70 16.73
C GLY A 67 15.91 -1.05 16.67
N HIS A 68 15.13 -0.44 15.78
CA HIS A 68 13.69 -0.62 15.67
C HIS A 68 13.26 -1.25 14.34
N ILE A 69 14.21 -1.58 13.46
CA ILE A 69 13.96 -2.31 12.20
C ILE A 69 13.11 -3.57 12.44
N PRO A 70 13.35 -4.43 13.45
CA PRO A 70 12.52 -5.60 13.69
C PRO A 70 11.04 -5.26 13.95
N ALA A 71 10.78 -4.18 14.69
CA ALA A 71 9.43 -3.72 14.98
C ALA A 71 8.75 -3.14 13.73
N VAL A 72 9.48 -2.32 12.95
CA VAL A 72 8.99 -1.76 11.68
C VAL A 72 8.64 -2.88 10.70
N THR A 73 9.55 -3.84 10.50
CA THR A 73 9.36 -5.00 9.62
C THR A 73 8.15 -5.85 10.06
N ALA A 74 8.00 -6.12 11.36
CA ALA A 74 6.88 -6.89 11.87
C ALA A 74 5.53 -6.16 11.72
N LEU A 75 5.48 -4.87 12.09
CA LEU A 75 4.26 -4.08 12.04
C LEU A 75 3.86 -3.71 10.60
N ALA A 76 4.80 -3.58 9.68
CA ALA A 76 4.54 -3.29 8.28
C ALA A 76 4.53 -4.54 7.39
N TRP A 77 4.53 -5.75 7.98
CA TRP A 77 4.62 -7.06 7.32
C TRP A 77 5.64 -7.12 6.17
N LEU A 78 6.85 -6.66 6.46
CA LEU A 78 7.96 -6.72 5.52
C LEU A 78 8.75 -8.00 5.75
N THR A 79 9.46 -8.45 4.72
CA THR A 79 10.45 -9.53 4.81
C THR A 79 11.79 -9.05 4.28
N SER A 80 12.86 -9.70 4.72
CA SER A 80 14.19 -9.42 4.19
C SER A 80 14.23 -9.65 2.68
N PRO A 81 14.96 -8.81 1.93
CA PRO A 81 15.11 -8.97 0.49
C PRO A 81 15.93 -10.24 0.20
N ALA A 82 15.51 -11.00 -0.82
CA ALA A 82 16.28 -12.12 -1.36
C ALA A 82 17.44 -11.64 -2.26
N ALA A 83 18.29 -12.55 -2.72
CA ALA A 83 19.44 -12.20 -3.56
C ALA A 83 19.04 -11.58 -4.91
N ASP A 84 17.87 -11.97 -5.42
CA ASP A 84 17.24 -11.51 -6.66
C ASP A 84 16.24 -10.37 -6.45
N PHE A 85 16.25 -9.72 -5.27
CA PHE A 85 15.35 -8.62 -4.96
C PHE A 85 15.41 -7.51 -6.02
N GLY A 86 14.26 -7.25 -6.64
CA GLY A 86 14.05 -6.15 -7.56
C GLY A 86 12.96 -5.23 -7.03
N ALA A 87 13.32 -3.98 -6.70
CA ALA A 87 12.34 -3.00 -6.28
C ALA A 87 11.36 -2.72 -7.44
N SER A 88 10.07 -3.00 -7.24
CA SER A 88 9.00 -2.63 -8.18
C SER A 88 8.29 -1.34 -7.78
N ALA A 89 8.42 -0.95 -6.50
CA ALA A 89 7.81 0.25 -5.95
C ALA A 89 8.74 0.86 -4.88
N GLN A 90 8.68 2.18 -4.71
CA GLN A 90 9.49 2.88 -3.71
C GLN A 90 8.73 4.06 -3.11
N VAL A 91 9.02 4.37 -1.85
CA VAL A 91 8.49 5.53 -1.13
C VAL A 91 9.56 6.12 -0.21
N GLU A 92 9.58 7.44 -0.11
CA GLU A 92 10.44 8.20 0.78
C GLU A 92 9.62 8.76 1.94
N VAL A 93 10.07 8.56 3.18
CA VAL A 93 9.41 9.08 4.38
C VAL A 93 10.38 9.98 5.15
N ARG A 94 10.04 11.28 5.20
CA ARG A 94 10.77 12.27 6.01
C ARG A 94 10.36 12.17 7.48
N LEU A 95 11.32 11.91 8.35
CA LEU A 95 11.18 11.83 9.81
C LEU A 95 11.89 13.02 10.48
N SER A 96 11.91 13.07 11.82
CA SER A 96 12.48 14.22 12.55
C SER A 96 13.99 14.34 12.38
N ALA A 97 14.71 13.21 12.43
CA ALA A 97 16.17 13.17 12.39
C ALA A 97 16.75 12.83 11.01
N GLY A 98 15.91 12.40 10.06
CA GLY A 98 16.38 11.98 8.74
C GLY A 98 15.27 11.50 7.84
N THR A 99 15.66 11.00 6.67
CA THR A 99 14.76 10.42 5.68
C THR A 99 15.01 8.92 5.59
N VAL A 100 13.93 8.14 5.54
CA VAL A 100 13.98 6.69 5.26
C VAL A 100 13.42 6.42 3.87
N ASN A 101 14.19 5.75 3.03
CA ASN A 101 13.72 5.25 1.74
C ASN A 101 13.33 3.78 1.89
N ILE A 102 12.15 3.44 1.40
CA ILE A 102 11.58 2.09 1.44
C ILE A 102 11.38 1.62 0.01
N GLU A 103 12.11 0.57 -0.37
CA GLU A 103 11.92 -0.15 -1.62
C GLU A 103 11.12 -1.41 -1.33
N LEU A 104 10.09 -1.69 -2.15
CA LEU A 104 9.24 -2.87 -2.05
C LEU A 104 9.31 -3.67 -3.34
N ASP A 105 9.29 -5.00 -3.22
CA ASP A 105 9.08 -5.90 -4.34
C ASP A 105 7.65 -6.47 -4.31
N THR A 106 6.77 -5.85 -5.09
CA THR A 106 5.37 -6.24 -5.30
C THR A 106 5.18 -7.15 -6.51
N SER A 107 6.26 -7.64 -7.15
CA SER A 107 6.14 -8.49 -8.33
C SER A 107 5.47 -9.84 -8.03
N GLY A 108 5.72 -10.42 -6.86
CA GLY A 108 5.10 -11.67 -6.39
C GLY A 108 3.64 -11.52 -5.92
N THR A 109 3.07 -10.32 -5.95
CA THR A 109 1.74 -10.03 -5.40
C THR A 109 0.67 -9.85 -6.47
N VAL A 110 1.06 -9.75 -7.74
CA VAL A 110 0.14 -9.79 -8.87
C VAL A 110 -0.24 -11.25 -9.12
N ASP A 111 -1.50 -11.62 -8.83
CA ASP A 111 -2.05 -12.86 -9.36
C ASP A 111 -2.19 -12.71 -10.88
N VAL A 112 -1.12 -13.12 -11.58
CA VAL A 112 -1.01 -13.02 -13.04
C VAL A 112 -2.19 -13.74 -13.73
N ALA A 113 -2.74 -14.79 -13.11
CA ALA A 113 -3.91 -15.49 -13.66
C ALA A 113 -5.20 -14.67 -13.48
N ALA A 114 -5.40 -14.05 -12.31
CA ALA A 114 -6.52 -13.15 -12.08
C ALA A 114 -6.46 -11.89 -12.97
N GLU A 115 -5.29 -11.26 -13.07
CA GLU A 115 -5.09 -10.09 -13.93
C GLU A 115 -5.24 -10.46 -15.42
N ARG A 116 -4.71 -11.61 -15.85
CA ARG A 116 -4.97 -12.11 -17.21
C ARG A 116 -6.46 -12.29 -17.47
N ARG A 117 -7.20 -12.93 -16.56
CA ARG A 117 -8.66 -13.14 -16.72
C ARG A 117 -9.44 -11.83 -16.77
N ARG A 118 -9.07 -10.85 -15.95
CA ARG A 118 -9.66 -9.52 -15.96
C ARG A 118 -9.40 -8.83 -17.30
N LEU A 119 -8.14 -8.80 -17.75
CA LEU A 119 -7.76 -8.21 -19.03
C LEU A 119 -8.42 -8.91 -20.23
N GLU A 120 -8.57 -10.24 -20.19
CA GLU A 120 -9.30 -11.01 -21.21
C GLU A 120 -10.79 -10.64 -21.24
N LYS A 121 -11.41 -10.42 -20.07
CA LYS A 121 -12.80 -9.96 -19.98
C LYS A 121 -12.97 -8.55 -20.53
N ASP A 122 -12.08 -7.64 -20.16
CA ASP A 122 -12.09 -6.25 -20.63
C ASP A 122 -11.84 -6.18 -22.15
N LEU A 123 -10.89 -6.98 -22.65
CA LEU A 123 -10.63 -7.15 -24.09
C LEU A 123 -11.87 -7.69 -24.82
N SER A 124 -12.53 -8.71 -24.28
CA SER A 124 -13.75 -9.26 -24.89
C SER A 124 -14.90 -8.25 -24.91
N ALA A 125 -15.04 -7.44 -23.86
CA ALA A 125 -16.04 -6.37 -23.83
C ALA A 125 -15.74 -5.30 -24.89
N ALA A 126 -14.49 -4.82 -24.96
CA ALA A 126 -14.06 -3.85 -25.97
C ALA A 126 -14.22 -4.38 -27.40
N GLN A 127 -13.92 -5.67 -27.64
CA GLN A 127 -14.12 -6.31 -28.95
C GLN A 127 -15.60 -6.40 -29.33
N LYS A 128 -16.50 -6.70 -28.39
CA LYS A 128 -17.95 -6.73 -28.64
C LYS A 128 -18.49 -5.33 -28.94
N GLU A 129 -18.01 -4.32 -28.22
CA GLU A 129 -18.36 -2.93 -28.47
C GLU A 129 -17.92 -2.51 -29.87
N LEU A 130 -16.65 -2.77 -30.23
CA LEU A 130 -16.09 -2.52 -31.56
C LEU A 130 -16.89 -3.22 -32.67
N ALA A 131 -17.22 -4.51 -32.49
CA ALA A 131 -17.99 -5.26 -33.48
C ALA A 131 -19.42 -4.68 -33.62
N GLY A 132 -20.03 -4.25 -32.51
CA GLY A 132 -21.34 -3.62 -32.50
C GLY A 132 -21.36 -2.25 -33.18
N THR A 133 -20.36 -1.41 -32.94
CA THR A 133 -20.23 -0.11 -33.64
C THR A 133 -19.90 -0.30 -35.11
N ALA A 134 -19.00 -1.21 -35.47
CA ALA A 134 -18.69 -1.55 -36.86
C ALA A 134 -19.94 -2.04 -37.61
N ALA A 135 -20.73 -2.96 -37.04
CA ALA A 135 -21.95 -3.46 -37.68
C ALA A 135 -23.03 -2.37 -37.85
N LYS A 136 -23.11 -1.39 -36.94
CA LYS A 136 -24.03 -0.24 -37.08
C LYS A 136 -23.57 0.74 -38.15
N LEU A 137 -22.26 0.94 -38.30
CA LEU A 137 -21.67 1.80 -39.33
C LEU A 137 -21.71 1.15 -40.71
N ASP A 138 -21.59 -0.17 -40.80
CA ASP A 138 -21.62 -0.91 -42.07
C ASP A 138 -23.06 -1.09 -42.63
N ASN A 139 -24.07 -0.90 -41.77
CA ASN A 139 -25.47 -0.98 -42.20
C ASN A 139 -25.92 0.31 -42.88
N ALA A 140 -25.93 0.30 -44.22
CA ALA A 140 -26.36 1.42 -45.06
C ALA A 140 -27.79 1.93 -44.74
N ALA A 141 -28.68 1.07 -44.25
CA ALA A 141 -30.03 1.47 -43.84
C ALA A 141 -30.05 2.23 -42.50
N PHE A 142 -29.06 2.01 -41.64
CA PHE A 142 -28.88 2.75 -40.39
C PHE A 142 -28.29 4.13 -40.66
N LEU A 143 -27.27 4.23 -41.53
CA LEU A 143 -26.70 5.51 -41.97
C LEU A 143 -27.71 6.40 -42.71
N ALA A 144 -28.66 5.82 -43.45
CA ALA A 144 -29.65 6.57 -44.21
C ALA A 144 -30.88 7.05 -43.40
N LYS A 145 -31.14 6.47 -42.22
CA LYS A 145 -32.31 6.78 -41.38
C LYS A 145 -31.99 7.32 -39.98
N ALA A 146 -30.77 7.16 -39.50
CA ALA A 146 -30.39 7.62 -38.17
C ALA A 146 -30.11 9.14 -38.16
N PRO A 147 -30.47 9.86 -37.08
CA PRO A 147 -30.09 11.26 -36.88
C PRO A 147 -28.57 11.45 -36.89
N ALA A 148 -28.07 12.57 -37.43
CA ALA A 148 -26.64 12.83 -37.60
C ALA A 148 -25.86 12.76 -36.28
N ASP A 149 -26.48 13.24 -35.21
CA ASP A 149 -26.02 13.26 -33.82
C ASP A 149 -25.89 11.87 -33.19
N VAL A 150 -26.62 10.85 -33.69
CA VAL A 150 -26.46 9.44 -33.29
C VAL A 150 -25.33 8.77 -34.08
N VAL A 151 -25.17 9.15 -35.36
CA VAL A 151 -24.11 8.62 -36.23
C VAL A 151 -22.73 9.15 -35.80
N GLU A 152 -22.63 10.43 -35.43
CA GLU A 152 -21.37 11.02 -34.93
C GLU A 152 -20.91 10.41 -33.60
N LYS A 153 -21.85 10.08 -32.72
CA LYS A 153 -21.53 9.50 -31.39
C LYS A 153 -21.05 8.05 -31.45
N ILE A 154 -21.35 7.34 -32.54
CA ILE A 154 -21.00 5.93 -32.76
C ILE A 154 -19.67 5.80 -33.54
N ARG A 155 -19.25 6.89 -34.21
CA ARG A 155 -18.03 6.96 -35.02
C ARG A 155 -16.82 7.34 -34.20
#